data_AF-A0A7J9Y8Z8-F1
#
_entry.id   AF-A0A7J9Y8Z8-F1
#
_cell.length_a   1.000
_cell.length_b   1.000
_cell.length_c   1.000
_cell.angle_alpha   90.00
_cell.angle_beta   90.00
_cell.angle_gamma   90.00
#
_symmetry.space_group_name_H-M   'P 1'
#
loop_
_entity.id
_entity.type
_entity.pdbx_description
1 polymer ?
#
loop_
_entity_poly.entity_id
_entity_poly.type
_entity_poly.pdbx_seq_one_letter_code
_entity_poly.pdbx_strand_id
1 'polypeptide(L)'
;MPHAPHVLEQISRVLAATPCQHCGRPPYHPVSESETTPDAAALDAVDAAEERLWRQLDEGAKVRGAAPPEPSPDQLAVARKALADAKRAERALQEQMELAEKALADPRGWLRFNQRMTVAGQLAEDRNAVPPIRAQVAAAEKRVRELEQRRDRGRVYLARYRRVLEVSDAAREELDRLVDELVHGYASLPVPPPWFTLGLGYPPKPEEYEIWLRRARAVIAYRRRYGVNHPLEPLGRVVPEQGTAQHKHWKAAQKPPRS
;
A
#
# COMPACT_ATOMS: atom_id res chain seq x y z
N MET A 1 -36.63 -31.77 -23.59
CA MET A 1 -35.47 -32.60 -23.95
C MET A 1 -34.56 -32.76 -22.73
N PRO A 2 -34.55 -33.92 -22.04
CA PRO A 2 -33.80 -34.13 -20.79
C PRO A 2 -32.74 -35.26 -20.87
N HIS A 3 -32.03 -35.44 -22.00
CA HIS A 3 -31.11 -36.58 -22.21
C HIS A 3 -29.61 -36.29 -21.93
N ALA A 4 -29.22 -35.06 -21.65
CA ALA A 4 -27.81 -34.70 -21.41
C ALA A 4 -27.16 -35.30 -20.14
N PRO A 5 -27.84 -35.42 -18.97
CA PRO A 5 -27.14 -35.85 -17.74
C PRO A 5 -26.73 -37.32 -17.76
N HIS A 6 -27.52 -38.20 -18.38
CA HIS A 6 -27.22 -39.63 -18.46
C HIS A 6 -25.99 -39.92 -19.33
N VAL A 7 -25.80 -39.15 -20.41
CA VAL A 7 -24.65 -39.34 -21.31
C VAL A 7 -23.34 -38.95 -20.62
N LEU A 8 -23.34 -37.85 -19.86
CA LEU A 8 -22.15 -37.42 -19.10
C LEU A 8 -21.79 -38.40 -17.98
N GLU A 9 -22.77 -38.97 -17.29
CA GLU A 9 -22.55 -39.99 -16.27
C GLU A 9 -22.02 -41.32 -16.86
N GLN A 10 -22.48 -41.66 -18.06
CA GLN A 10 -22.01 -42.84 -18.78
C GLN A 10 -20.59 -42.65 -19.33
N ILE A 11 -20.26 -41.46 -19.83
CA ILE A 11 -18.89 -41.09 -20.23
C ILE A 11 -17.96 -41.13 -19.01
N SER A 12 -18.36 -40.60 -17.86
CA SER A 12 -17.51 -40.61 -16.66
C SER A 12 -17.24 -42.03 -16.17
N ARG A 13 -18.23 -42.93 -16.18
CA ARG A 13 -18.03 -44.35 -15.82
C ARG A 13 -17.09 -45.06 -16.78
N VAL A 14 -17.22 -44.84 -18.08
CA VAL A 14 -16.34 -45.46 -19.07
C VAL A 14 -14.91 -44.95 -18.90
N LEU A 15 -14.71 -43.65 -18.70
CA LEU A 15 -13.37 -43.08 -18.44
C LEU A 15 -12.78 -43.57 -17.12
N ALA A 16 -13.59 -43.78 -16.08
CA ALA A 16 -13.13 -44.32 -14.80
C ALA A 16 -12.72 -45.80 -14.89
N ALA A 17 -13.39 -46.58 -15.74
CA ALA A 17 -13.12 -48.00 -15.92
C ALA A 17 -12.03 -48.30 -16.96
N THR A 18 -11.63 -47.33 -17.79
CA THR A 18 -10.64 -47.55 -18.85
C THR A 18 -9.22 -47.35 -18.31
N PRO A 19 -8.40 -48.40 -18.18
CA PRO A 19 -7.02 -48.25 -17.73
C PRO A 19 -6.20 -47.45 -18.74
N CYS A 20 -5.25 -46.67 -18.23
CA CYS A 20 -4.33 -45.91 -19.05
C CYS A 20 -3.55 -46.87 -19.98
N GLN A 21 -3.59 -46.62 -21.29
CA GLN A 21 -2.90 -47.47 -22.27
C GLN A 21 -1.38 -47.45 -22.14
N HIS A 22 -0.80 -46.47 -21.44
CA HIS A 22 0.65 -46.40 -21.22
C HIS A 22 1.14 -47.15 -19.98
N CYS A 23 0.36 -47.18 -18.90
CA CYS A 23 0.82 -47.74 -17.62
C CYS A 23 -0.10 -48.83 -17.02
N GLY A 24 -1.21 -49.16 -17.68
CA GLY A 24 -2.16 -50.20 -17.27
C GLY A 24 -2.97 -49.87 -16.01
N ARG A 25 -2.73 -48.72 -15.37
CA ARG A 25 -3.44 -48.30 -14.16
C ARG A 25 -4.72 -47.54 -14.52
N PRO A 26 -5.87 -47.80 -13.86
CA PRO A 26 -7.03 -46.93 -13.96
C PRO A 26 -6.63 -45.48 -13.61
N PRO A 27 -7.09 -44.48 -14.36
CA PRO A 27 -6.75 -43.07 -14.14
C PRO A 27 -7.22 -42.56 -12.76
N TYR A 28 -8.16 -43.26 -12.13
CA TYR A 28 -8.66 -42.99 -10.79
C TYR A 28 -8.47 -44.23 -9.91
N HIS A 29 -7.24 -44.49 -9.46
CA HIS A 29 -7.08 -45.34 -8.28
C HIS A 29 -7.57 -44.53 -7.07
N PRO A 30 -8.50 -45.05 -6.25
CA PRO A 30 -8.61 -44.56 -4.89
C PRO A 30 -7.26 -44.85 -4.24
N VAL A 31 -6.51 -43.79 -3.96
CA VAL A 31 -5.28 -43.88 -3.17
C VAL A 31 -5.69 -44.56 -1.87
N SER A 32 -5.03 -45.67 -1.53
CA SER A 32 -5.26 -46.41 -0.30
C SER A 32 -5.29 -45.44 0.89
N GLU A 33 -6.33 -45.54 1.72
CA GLU A 33 -6.74 -44.63 2.81
C GLU A 33 -5.72 -44.41 3.96
N SER A 34 -4.44 -44.75 3.77
CA SER A 34 -3.42 -44.80 4.82
C SER A 34 -2.31 -43.74 4.70
N GLU A 35 -2.31 -42.88 3.68
CA GLU A 35 -1.51 -41.65 3.69
C GLU A 35 -2.47 -40.47 3.64
N THR A 36 -2.58 -39.76 4.75
CA THR A 36 -3.52 -38.64 4.94
C THR A 36 -3.01 -37.41 4.18
N THR A 37 -2.89 -37.50 2.86
CA THR A 37 -2.79 -36.30 2.02
C THR A 37 -4.08 -35.49 2.25
N PRO A 38 -3.98 -34.24 2.71
CA PRO A 38 -5.16 -33.41 2.90
C PRO A 38 -5.89 -33.31 1.56
N ASP A 39 -7.16 -33.69 1.53
CA ASP A 39 -8.02 -33.45 0.36
C ASP A 39 -8.06 -31.93 0.09
N ALA A 40 -8.16 -31.53 -1.18
CA ALA A 40 -8.19 -30.12 -1.58
C ALA A 40 -9.28 -29.34 -0.84
N ALA A 41 -10.41 -29.99 -0.49
CA ALA A 41 -11.46 -29.40 0.32
C ALA A 41 -11.01 -29.04 1.76
N ALA A 42 -10.11 -29.82 2.35
CA ALA A 42 -9.55 -29.55 3.67
C ALA A 42 -8.59 -28.34 3.63
N LEU A 43 -7.81 -28.19 2.56
CA LEU A 43 -6.94 -27.03 2.34
C LEU A 43 -7.75 -25.73 2.10
N ASP A 44 -8.94 -25.83 1.52
CA ASP A 44 -9.83 -24.68 1.29
C ASP A 44 -10.63 -24.26 2.55
N ALA A 45 -10.62 -25.04 3.64
CA ALA A 45 -11.38 -24.75 4.86
C ALA A 45 -10.72 -23.65 5.73
N VAL A 46 -11.43 -22.54 5.98
CA VAL A 46 -10.98 -21.45 6.86
C VAL A 46 -11.47 -21.70 8.28
N ASP A 47 -10.56 -21.77 9.25
CA ASP A 47 -10.92 -21.96 10.65
C ASP A 47 -11.10 -20.64 11.41
N ALA A 48 -11.61 -20.73 12.64
CA ALA A 48 -11.85 -19.56 13.49
C ALA A 48 -10.55 -18.81 13.88
N ALA A 49 -9.41 -19.50 13.85
CA ALA A 49 -8.12 -18.89 14.15
C ALA A 49 -7.66 -18.00 12.98
N GLU A 50 -7.74 -18.50 11.76
CA GLU A 50 -7.46 -17.71 10.55
C GLU A 50 -8.43 -16.54 10.40
N GLU A 51 -9.73 -16.75 10.62
CA GLU A 51 -10.70 -15.64 10.63
C GLU A 51 -10.35 -14.55 11.65
N ARG A 52 -9.77 -14.93 12.80
CA ARG A 52 -9.28 -13.96 13.78
C ARG A 52 -8.07 -13.20 13.23
N LEU A 53 -7.14 -13.84 12.53
CA LEU A 53 -5.99 -13.16 11.91
C LEU A 53 -6.44 -12.14 10.87
N TRP A 54 -7.39 -12.51 9.99
CA TRP A 54 -7.95 -11.57 9.01
C TRP A 54 -8.61 -10.36 9.66
N ARG A 55 -9.35 -10.56 10.77
CA ARG A 55 -9.93 -9.45 11.55
C ARG A 55 -8.86 -8.54 12.16
N GLN A 56 -7.79 -9.10 12.72
CA GLN A 56 -6.69 -8.33 13.29
C GLN A 56 -5.96 -7.51 12.22
N LEU A 57 -5.76 -8.09 11.03
CA LEU A 57 -5.21 -7.37 9.88
C LEU A 57 -6.09 -6.18 9.47
N ASP A 58 -7.42 -6.38 9.47
CA ASP A 58 -8.39 -5.36 9.10
C ASP A 58 -8.50 -4.24 10.13
N GLU A 59 -8.46 -4.55 11.43
CA GLU A 59 -8.39 -3.54 12.49
C GLU A 59 -7.13 -2.68 12.36
N GLY A 60 -5.97 -3.29 12.09
CA GLY A 60 -4.74 -2.52 11.82
C GLY A 60 -4.84 -1.66 10.57
N ALA A 61 -5.48 -2.14 9.50
CA ALA A 61 -5.73 -1.35 8.29
C ALA A 61 -6.68 -0.17 8.56
N LYS A 62 -7.74 -0.36 9.37
CA LYS A 62 -8.66 0.71 9.80
C LYS A 62 -7.93 1.78 10.59
N VAL A 63 -7.09 1.39 11.57
CA VAL A 63 -6.28 2.33 12.36
C VAL A 63 -5.35 3.13 11.44
N ARG A 64 -4.62 2.48 10.53
CA ARG A 64 -3.73 3.18 9.58
C ARG A 64 -4.50 4.14 8.66
N GLY A 65 -5.65 3.72 8.16
CA GLY A 65 -6.50 4.54 7.28
C GLY A 65 -7.16 5.72 7.98
N ALA A 66 -7.43 5.61 9.29
CA ALA A 66 -8.01 6.68 10.11
C ALA A 66 -6.95 7.65 10.67
N ALA A 67 -5.67 7.32 10.58
CA ALA A 67 -4.60 8.17 11.06
C ALA A 67 -4.59 9.52 10.32
N PRO A 68 -4.38 10.66 11.01
CA PRO A 68 -4.20 11.94 10.35
C PRO A 68 -3.11 11.84 9.28
N PRO A 69 -3.39 12.24 8.03
CA PRO A 69 -2.45 12.06 6.93
C PRO A 69 -1.17 12.84 7.18
N GLU A 70 -0.03 12.16 7.28
CA GLU A 70 1.27 12.80 7.52
C GLU A 70 1.64 13.71 6.32
N PRO A 71 2.13 14.94 6.56
CA PRO A 71 2.66 15.76 5.46
C PRO A 71 3.87 15.06 4.84
N SER A 72 4.04 15.18 3.52
CA SER A 72 5.21 14.58 2.89
C SER A 72 6.51 15.24 3.38
N PRO A 73 7.64 14.52 3.42
CA PRO A 73 8.94 15.10 3.76
C PRO A 73 9.28 16.34 2.92
N ASP A 74 8.93 16.31 1.62
CA ASP A 74 9.13 17.41 0.69
C ASP A 74 8.29 18.64 1.06
N GLN A 75 7.04 18.47 1.48
CA GLN A 75 6.19 19.59 1.91
C GLN A 75 6.79 20.33 3.11
N LEU A 76 7.30 19.58 4.09
CA LEU A 76 8.00 20.15 5.25
C LEU A 76 9.31 20.82 4.85
N ALA A 77 10.10 20.19 3.98
CA ALA A 77 11.37 20.75 3.50
C ALA A 77 11.15 22.07 2.74
N VAL A 78 10.18 22.11 1.83
CA VAL A 78 9.79 23.32 1.09
C VAL A 78 9.32 24.42 2.03
N ALA A 79 8.47 24.11 3.01
CA ALA A 79 7.97 25.10 3.96
C ALA A 79 9.10 25.67 4.84
N ARG A 80 10.03 24.83 5.30
CA ARG A 80 11.20 25.25 6.09
C ARG A 80 12.16 26.11 5.28
N LYS A 81 12.39 25.74 4.01
CA LYS A 81 13.18 26.56 3.08
C LYS A 81 12.55 27.92 2.88
N ALA A 82 11.24 27.98 2.60
CA ALA A 82 10.51 29.24 2.43
C ALA A 82 10.59 30.13 3.68
N LEU A 83 10.51 29.55 4.87
CA LEU A 83 10.71 30.29 6.12
C LEU A 83 12.14 30.83 6.26
N ALA A 84 13.15 30.01 5.95
CA ALA A 84 14.55 30.45 5.98
C ALA A 84 14.81 31.57 4.98
N ASP A 85 14.24 31.48 3.78
CA ASP A 85 14.32 32.50 2.73
C ASP A 85 13.67 33.81 3.19
N ALA A 86 12.47 33.76 3.74
CA ALA A 86 11.77 34.94 4.26
C ALA A 86 12.55 35.61 5.42
N LYS A 87 13.12 34.84 6.34
CA LYS A 87 13.98 35.36 7.43
C LYS A 87 15.30 35.95 6.92
N ARG A 88 15.83 35.45 5.81
CA ARG A 88 17.01 36.06 5.16
C ARG A 88 16.64 37.40 4.52
N ALA A 89 15.51 37.46 3.81
CA ALA A 89 15.02 38.70 3.22
C ALA A 89 14.74 39.78 4.29
N GLU A 90 14.13 39.41 5.41
CA GLU A 90 13.89 40.34 6.53
C GLU A 90 15.20 40.91 7.10
N ARG A 91 16.21 40.05 7.34
CA ARG A 91 17.52 40.50 7.84
C ARG A 91 18.24 41.39 6.83
N ALA A 92 18.22 41.04 5.55
CA ALA A 92 18.83 41.84 4.50
C ALA A 92 18.19 43.24 4.41
N LEU A 93 16.86 43.35 4.53
CA LEU A 93 16.18 44.64 4.56
C LEU A 93 16.56 45.45 5.81
N GLN A 94 16.63 44.81 6.98
CA GLN A 94 17.06 45.48 8.23
C GLN A 94 18.49 46.01 8.11
N GLU A 95 19.42 45.21 7.57
CA GLU A 95 20.81 45.63 7.32
C GLU A 95 20.89 46.81 6.34
N GLN A 96 20.09 46.79 5.26
CA GLN A 96 20.01 47.90 4.30
C GLN A 96 19.51 49.19 4.95
N MET A 97 18.45 49.09 5.77
CA MET A 97 17.91 50.23 6.52
C MET A 97 18.95 50.80 7.49
N GLU A 98 19.66 49.96 8.24
CA GLU A 98 20.72 50.40 9.15
C GLU A 98 21.88 51.11 8.42
N LEU A 99 22.28 50.61 7.25
CA LEU A 99 23.30 51.23 6.43
C LEU A 99 22.84 52.59 5.89
N ALA A 100 21.58 52.69 5.44
CA ALA A 100 21.00 53.96 4.99
C ALA A 100 20.90 54.99 6.13
N GLU A 101 20.49 54.56 7.33
CA GLU A 101 20.45 55.42 8.52
C GLU A 101 21.84 55.91 8.92
N LYS A 102 22.86 55.03 8.92
CA LYS A 102 24.27 55.41 9.16
C LYS A 102 24.77 56.40 8.11
N ALA A 103 24.46 56.20 6.84
CA ALA A 103 24.86 57.09 5.76
C ALA A 103 24.20 58.48 5.87
N LEU A 104 22.95 58.56 6.31
CA LEU A 104 22.25 59.83 6.55
C LEU A 104 22.79 60.56 7.79
N ALA A 105 23.31 59.83 8.78
CA ALA A 105 23.93 60.39 9.97
C ALA A 105 25.35 60.95 9.72
N ASP A 106 26.06 60.52 8.67
CA ASP A 106 27.42 60.97 8.37
C ASP A 106 27.48 62.47 7.96
N PRO A 107 28.16 63.34 8.73
CA PRO A 107 28.33 64.76 8.41
C PRO A 107 29.04 65.01 7.07
N ARG A 108 29.93 64.10 6.64
CA ARG A 108 30.69 64.24 5.39
C ARG A 108 29.79 64.21 4.15
N GLY A 109 28.61 63.60 4.26
CA GLY A 109 27.62 63.51 3.19
C GLY A 109 26.73 64.74 3.04
N TRP A 110 26.76 65.70 3.97
CA TRP A 110 25.79 66.81 4.01
C TRP A 110 25.87 67.74 2.79
N LEU A 111 27.06 67.91 2.22
CA LEU A 111 27.25 68.73 1.02
C LEU A 111 26.80 68.05 -0.28
N ARG A 112 26.42 66.75 -0.23
CA ARG A 112 25.97 65.97 -1.39
C ARG A 112 24.45 65.80 -1.36
N PHE A 113 23.74 66.91 -1.56
CA PHE A 113 22.28 66.98 -1.43
C PHE A 113 21.54 65.89 -2.22
N ASN A 114 21.85 65.72 -3.51
CA ASN A 114 21.17 64.72 -4.35
C ASN A 114 21.34 63.29 -3.83
N GLN A 115 22.57 62.91 -3.42
CA GLN A 115 22.86 61.59 -2.86
C GLN A 115 22.09 61.37 -1.55
N ARG A 116 22.03 62.39 -0.69
CA ARG A 116 21.28 62.32 0.57
C ARG A 116 19.78 62.12 0.34
N MET A 117 19.19 62.84 -0.62
CA MET A 117 17.78 62.67 -0.99
C MET A 117 17.49 61.27 -1.55
N THR A 118 18.39 60.71 -2.37
CA THR A 118 18.27 59.33 -2.85
C THR A 118 18.28 58.32 -1.71
N VAL A 119 19.22 58.42 -0.76
CA VAL A 119 19.28 57.52 0.40
C VAL A 119 18.05 57.67 1.31
N ALA A 120 17.56 58.89 1.51
CA ALA A 120 16.34 59.14 2.27
C ALA A 120 15.09 58.55 1.59
N GLY A 121 15.01 58.64 0.26
CA GLY A 121 13.98 58.00 -0.55
C GLY A 121 14.02 56.47 -0.39
N GLN A 122 15.19 55.86 -0.57
CA GLN A 122 15.39 54.42 -0.39
C GLN A 122 14.99 53.97 1.02
N LEU A 123 15.41 54.68 2.06
CA LEU A 123 15.04 54.33 3.44
C LEU A 123 13.52 54.40 3.67
N ALA A 124 12.83 55.35 3.06
CA ALA A 124 11.38 55.43 3.12
C ALA A 124 10.71 54.24 2.40
N GLU A 125 11.21 53.86 1.23
CA GLU A 125 10.78 52.67 0.49
C GLU A 125 11.01 51.38 1.30
N ASP A 126 12.20 51.21 1.86
CA ASP A 126 12.57 50.06 2.69
C ASP A 126 11.67 49.95 3.93
N ARG A 127 11.39 51.07 4.61
CA ARG A 127 10.44 51.12 5.73
C ARG A 127 9.04 50.68 5.33
N ASN A 128 8.59 51.08 4.14
CA ASN A 128 7.31 50.64 3.59
C ASN A 128 7.31 49.15 3.21
N ALA A 129 8.48 48.57 2.91
CA ALA A 129 8.65 47.14 2.62
C ALA A 129 8.70 46.25 3.89
N VAL A 130 8.94 46.81 5.08
CA VAL A 130 9.00 46.02 6.33
C VAL A 130 7.68 45.28 6.64
N PRO A 131 6.50 45.93 6.65
CA PRO A 131 5.25 45.23 6.95
C PRO A 131 4.95 44.01 6.06
N PRO A 132 5.04 44.08 4.71
CA PRO A 132 4.78 42.92 3.87
C PRO A 132 5.82 41.80 4.07
N ILE A 133 7.11 42.10 4.29
CA ILE A 133 8.11 41.06 4.58
C ILE A 133 7.80 40.36 5.92
N ARG A 134 7.45 41.11 6.97
CA ARG A 134 7.03 40.52 8.26
C ARG A 134 5.80 39.66 8.12
N ALA A 135 4.83 40.07 7.31
CA ALA A 135 3.65 39.26 7.01
C ALA A 135 4.03 37.94 6.30
N GLN A 136 4.99 37.97 5.37
CA GLN A 136 5.50 36.77 4.71
C GLN A 136 6.20 35.82 5.70
N VAL A 137 7.04 36.34 6.60
CA VAL A 137 7.68 35.54 7.65
C VAL A 137 6.62 34.90 8.54
N ALA A 138 5.64 35.66 9.03
CA ALA A 138 4.57 35.15 9.88
C ALA A 138 3.74 34.05 9.18
N ALA A 139 3.43 34.23 7.89
CA ALA A 139 2.72 33.23 7.09
C ALA A 139 3.55 31.94 6.91
N ALA A 140 4.84 32.07 6.61
CA ALA A 140 5.75 30.93 6.47
C ALA A 140 5.92 30.18 7.81
N GLU A 141 6.05 30.90 8.93
CA GLU A 141 6.10 30.29 10.26
C GLU A 141 4.83 29.53 10.59
N LYS A 142 3.66 30.14 10.38
CA LYS A 142 2.38 29.49 10.58
C LYS A 142 2.29 28.19 9.76
N ARG A 143 2.70 28.23 8.50
CA ARG A 143 2.68 27.07 7.62
C ARG A 143 3.57 25.93 8.13
N VAL A 144 4.80 26.24 8.57
CA VAL A 144 5.69 25.23 9.17
C VAL A 144 5.06 24.63 10.42
N ARG A 145 4.55 25.47 11.33
CA ARG A 145 3.91 25.01 12.58
C ARG A 145 2.71 24.11 12.31
N GLU A 146 1.85 24.45 11.36
CA GLU A 146 0.70 23.62 10.98
C GLU A 146 1.10 22.24 10.45
N LEU A 147 2.12 22.18 9.60
CA LEU A 147 2.62 20.90 9.06
C LEU A 147 3.26 20.06 10.17
N GLU A 148 4.05 20.66 11.04
CA GLU A 148 4.66 19.95 12.17
C GLU A 148 3.61 19.44 13.14
N GLN A 149 2.61 20.26 13.51
CA GLN A 149 1.48 19.81 14.33
C GLN A 149 0.72 18.65 13.69
N ARG A 150 0.51 18.68 12.37
CA ARG A 150 -0.17 17.60 11.65
C ARG A 150 0.63 16.31 11.68
N ARG A 151 1.95 16.38 11.45
CA ARG A 151 2.89 15.26 11.60
C ARG A 151 2.83 14.69 13.01
N ASP A 152 2.92 15.55 14.02
CA ASP A 152 2.99 15.13 15.42
C ASP A 152 1.66 14.51 15.88
N ARG A 153 0.51 15.05 15.44
CA ARG A 153 -0.81 14.42 15.65
C ARG A 153 -0.88 13.02 15.06
N GLY A 154 -0.38 12.82 13.83
CA GLY A 154 -0.30 11.51 13.20
C GLY A 154 0.54 10.53 14.03
N ARG A 155 1.71 10.97 14.50
CA ARG A 155 2.59 10.15 15.36
C ARG A 155 1.96 9.80 16.70
N VAL A 156 1.35 10.77 17.38
CA VAL A 156 0.64 10.54 18.65
C VAL A 156 -0.53 9.58 18.47
N TYR A 157 -1.28 9.72 17.38
CA TYR A 157 -2.37 8.81 17.03
C TYR A 157 -1.84 7.37 16.85
N LEU A 158 -0.84 7.17 15.99
CA LEU A 158 -0.28 5.83 15.74
C LEU A 158 0.36 5.23 16.99
N ALA A 159 1.05 6.03 17.80
CA ALA A 159 1.62 5.59 19.07
C ALA A 159 0.56 5.09 20.05
N ARG A 160 -0.62 5.75 20.11
CA ARG A 160 -1.75 5.30 20.93
C ARG A 160 -2.25 3.90 20.53
N TYR A 161 -2.22 3.58 19.24
CA TYR A 161 -2.67 2.29 18.69
C TYR A 161 -1.52 1.30 18.43
N ARG A 162 -0.32 1.55 18.97
CA ARG A 162 0.87 0.73 18.73
C ARG A 162 0.60 -0.77 18.91
N ARG A 163 -0.06 -1.16 20.00
CA ARG A 163 -0.40 -2.57 20.27
C ARG A 163 -1.30 -3.20 19.20
N VAL A 164 -2.27 -2.45 18.67
CA VAL A 164 -3.16 -2.95 17.59
C VAL A 164 -2.36 -3.14 16.29
N LEU A 165 -1.44 -2.23 16.02
CA LEU A 165 -0.56 -2.31 14.84
C LEU A 165 0.42 -3.48 14.95
N GLU A 166 1.04 -3.69 16.11
CA GLU A 166 1.92 -4.84 16.37
C GLU A 166 1.18 -6.17 16.22
N VAL A 167 -0.04 -6.28 16.76
CA VAL A 167 -0.88 -7.48 16.57
C VAL A 167 -1.28 -7.66 15.10
N SER A 168 -1.58 -6.56 14.39
CA SER A 168 -1.89 -6.61 12.95
C SER A 168 -0.69 -7.06 12.10
N ASP A 169 0.52 -6.65 12.48
CA ASP A 169 1.75 -7.04 11.77
C ASP A 169 2.09 -8.51 12.04
N ALA A 170 2.00 -8.98 13.30
CA ALA A 170 2.12 -10.39 13.60
C ALA A 170 1.06 -11.24 12.89
N ALA A 171 -0.19 -10.77 12.82
CA ALA A 171 -1.25 -11.45 12.09
C ALA A 171 -0.97 -11.52 10.58
N ARG A 172 -0.34 -10.49 10.00
CA ARG A 172 0.09 -10.51 8.59
C ARG A 172 1.15 -11.57 8.36
N GLU A 173 2.20 -11.60 9.19
CA GLU A 173 3.29 -12.57 9.06
C GLU A 173 2.78 -14.01 9.18
N GLU A 174 1.84 -14.25 10.09
CA GLU A 174 1.20 -15.56 10.24
C GLU A 174 0.36 -15.94 9.02
N LEU A 175 -0.45 -15.01 8.51
CA LEU A 175 -1.22 -15.23 7.28
C LEU A 175 -0.32 -15.48 6.07
N ASP A 176 0.78 -14.75 5.93
CA ASP A 176 1.74 -14.95 4.84
C ASP A 176 2.37 -16.35 4.93
N ARG A 177 2.72 -16.83 6.12
CA ARG A 177 3.20 -18.20 6.34
C ARG A 177 2.14 -19.24 5.98
N LEU A 178 0.92 -19.08 6.48
CA LEU A 178 -0.19 -20.00 6.19
C LEU A 178 -0.49 -20.04 4.68
N VAL A 179 -0.46 -18.89 4.00
CA VAL A 179 -0.64 -18.82 2.55
C VAL A 179 0.48 -19.55 1.82
N ASP A 180 1.74 -19.42 2.26
CA ASP A 180 2.87 -20.16 1.68
C ASP A 180 2.74 -21.67 1.87
N GLU A 181 2.35 -22.11 3.07
CA GLU A 181 2.05 -23.51 3.36
C GLU A 181 0.92 -24.04 2.47
N LEU A 182 -0.13 -23.25 2.24
CA LEU A 182 -1.22 -23.61 1.33
C LEU A 182 -0.76 -23.69 -0.13
N VAL A 183 0.07 -22.75 -0.62
CA VAL A 183 0.64 -22.83 -1.97
C VAL A 183 1.42 -24.14 -2.13
N HIS A 184 2.28 -24.47 -1.17
CA HIS A 184 3.07 -25.69 -1.20
C HIS A 184 2.20 -26.94 -1.09
N GLY A 185 1.20 -26.93 -0.20
CA GLY A 185 0.23 -28.00 -0.02
C GLY A 185 -0.52 -28.30 -1.31
N TYR A 186 -1.07 -27.29 -1.97
CA TYR A 186 -1.75 -27.44 -3.26
C TYR A 186 -0.80 -27.94 -4.35
N ALA A 187 0.42 -27.41 -4.44
CA ALA A 187 1.39 -27.82 -5.45
C ALA A 187 1.86 -29.27 -5.27
N SER A 188 1.81 -29.80 -4.05
CA SER A 188 2.24 -31.16 -3.69
C SER A 188 1.14 -32.20 -3.82
N LEU A 189 -0.11 -31.81 -4.08
CA LEU A 189 -1.21 -32.75 -4.29
C LEU A 189 -0.95 -33.59 -5.55
N PRO A 190 -1.24 -34.91 -5.53
CA PRO A 190 -1.13 -35.76 -6.73
C PRO A 190 -1.99 -35.24 -7.89
N VAL A 191 -3.15 -34.65 -7.57
CA VAL A 191 -4.06 -34.01 -8.52
C VAL A 191 -4.51 -32.68 -7.91
N PRO A 192 -3.81 -31.56 -8.18
CA PRO A 192 -4.20 -30.27 -7.63
C PRO A 192 -5.51 -29.78 -8.25
N PRO A 193 -6.30 -28.96 -7.53
CA PRO A 193 -7.61 -28.53 -8.01
C PRO A 193 -7.50 -27.69 -9.29
N PRO A 194 -8.48 -27.77 -10.21
CA PRO A 194 -8.41 -27.08 -11.50
C PRO A 194 -8.22 -25.57 -11.40
N TRP A 195 -8.81 -24.90 -10.40
CA TRP A 195 -8.60 -23.47 -10.19
C TRP A 195 -7.14 -23.12 -9.89
N PHE A 196 -6.40 -24.04 -9.27
CA PHE A 196 -4.99 -23.85 -8.93
C PHE A 196 -4.12 -24.11 -10.16
N THR A 197 -4.33 -25.22 -10.88
CA THR A 197 -3.52 -25.57 -12.05
C THR A 197 -3.81 -24.71 -13.28
N LEU A 198 -5.08 -24.58 -13.66
CA LEU A 198 -5.52 -23.84 -14.85
C LEU A 198 -5.63 -22.34 -14.56
N GLY A 199 -6.07 -21.97 -13.36
CA GLY A 199 -6.29 -20.57 -12.99
C GLY A 199 -5.00 -19.79 -12.70
N LEU A 200 -3.99 -20.43 -12.12
CA LEU A 200 -2.68 -19.81 -11.86
C LEU A 200 -1.65 -20.06 -12.98
N GLY A 201 -1.85 -21.12 -13.77
CA GLY A 201 -0.81 -21.70 -14.63
C GLY A 201 0.07 -22.63 -13.81
N TYR A 202 0.28 -23.87 -14.25
CA TYR A 202 1.12 -24.86 -13.55
C TYR A 202 2.57 -24.36 -13.45
N PRO A 203 3.31 -24.62 -12.34
CA PRO A 203 4.50 -23.85 -11.95
C PRO A 203 5.43 -23.59 -13.14
N PRO A 204 5.74 -22.30 -13.40
CA PRO A 204 6.48 -21.94 -14.60
C PRO A 204 7.97 -22.21 -14.44
N LYS A 205 8.73 -21.91 -15.49
CA LYS A 205 10.21 -21.98 -15.48
C LYS A 205 10.77 -21.20 -14.28
N PRO A 206 11.99 -21.54 -13.78
CA PRO A 206 12.60 -20.86 -12.63
C PRO A 206 12.60 -19.32 -12.71
N GLU A 207 12.79 -18.77 -13.92
CA GLU A 207 12.79 -17.32 -14.19
C GLU A 207 11.44 -16.62 -13.90
N GLU A 208 10.33 -17.36 -13.97
CA GLU A 208 8.97 -16.84 -13.76
C GLU A 208 8.41 -17.26 -12.38
N TYR A 209 9.16 -18.04 -11.60
CA TYR A 209 8.69 -18.63 -10.36
C TYR A 209 8.31 -17.57 -9.31
N GLU A 210 9.10 -16.52 -9.14
CA GLU A 210 8.77 -15.43 -8.20
C GLU A 210 7.51 -14.65 -8.60
N ILE A 211 7.29 -14.49 -9.91
CA ILE A 211 6.12 -13.80 -10.46
C ILE A 211 4.88 -14.65 -10.20
N TRP A 212 4.98 -15.94 -10.47
CA TRP A 212 3.92 -16.91 -10.21
C TRP A 212 3.61 -17.04 -8.71
N LEU A 213 4.63 -17.15 -7.85
CA LEU A 213 4.45 -17.28 -6.40
C LEU A 213 3.73 -16.06 -5.82
N ARG A 214 4.11 -14.84 -6.24
CA ARG A 214 3.40 -13.62 -5.85
C ARG A 214 1.93 -13.64 -6.24
N ARG A 215 1.62 -14.13 -7.45
CA ARG A 215 0.24 -14.28 -7.92
C ARG A 215 -0.52 -15.37 -7.15
N ALA A 216 0.09 -16.53 -6.93
CA ALA A 216 -0.47 -17.63 -6.16
C ALA A 216 -0.84 -17.19 -4.74
N ARG A 217 0.07 -16.50 -4.05
CA ARG A 217 -0.17 -15.89 -2.73
C ARG A 217 -1.38 -14.96 -2.75
N ALA A 218 -1.44 -14.03 -3.70
CA ALA A 218 -2.53 -13.07 -3.80
C ALA A 218 -3.89 -13.74 -4.08
N VAL A 219 -3.91 -14.76 -4.93
CA VAL A 219 -5.12 -15.54 -5.26
C VAL A 219 -5.60 -16.35 -4.06
N ILE A 220 -4.71 -17.09 -3.38
CA ILE A 220 -5.08 -17.88 -2.20
C ILE A 220 -5.58 -16.95 -1.10
N ALA A 221 -4.85 -15.88 -0.78
CA ALA A 221 -5.27 -14.89 0.20
C ALA A 221 -6.66 -14.31 -0.12
N TYR A 222 -6.94 -14.00 -1.40
CA TYR A 222 -8.26 -13.55 -1.83
C TYR A 222 -9.34 -14.62 -1.62
N ARG A 223 -9.10 -15.86 -2.04
CA ARG A 223 -10.05 -16.96 -1.88
C ARG A 223 -10.42 -17.21 -0.43
N ARG A 224 -9.40 -17.33 0.43
CA ARG A 224 -9.55 -17.54 1.86
C ARG A 224 -10.34 -16.41 2.51
N ARG A 225 -9.93 -15.18 2.25
CA ARG A 225 -10.52 -13.99 2.86
C ARG A 225 -11.98 -13.75 2.48
N TYR A 226 -12.39 -14.13 1.26
CA TYR A 226 -13.73 -13.84 0.73
C TYR A 226 -14.58 -15.09 0.50
N GLY A 227 -14.15 -16.26 0.96
CA GLY A 227 -14.87 -17.53 0.83
C GLY A 227 -15.14 -17.93 -0.62
N VAL A 228 -14.19 -17.66 -1.53
CA VAL A 228 -14.36 -17.97 -2.96
C VAL A 228 -14.01 -19.41 -3.21
N ASN A 229 -15.04 -20.25 -3.36
CA ASN A 229 -14.89 -21.70 -3.55
C ASN A 229 -15.19 -22.15 -4.99
N HIS A 230 -15.03 -21.26 -5.97
CA HIS A 230 -15.34 -21.58 -7.35
C HIS A 230 -14.32 -22.59 -7.93
N PRO A 231 -14.75 -23.67 -8.62
CA PRO A 231 -13.90 -24.81 -8.96
C PRO A 231 -12.90 -24.55 -10.10
N LEU A 232 -13.16 -23.57 -10.97
CA LEU A 232 -12.32 -23.25 -12.14
C LEU A 232 -11.69 -21.86 -12.05
N GLU A 233 -12.50 -20.85 -11.77
CA GLU A 233 -12.06 -19.46 -11.66
C GLU A 233 -11.58 -19.15 -10.24
N PRO A 234 -10.27 -18.93 -10.02
CA PRO A 234 -9.72 -18.71 -8.69
C PRO A 234 -10.31 -17.50 -7.97
N LEU A 235 -10.68 -16.45 -8.70
CA LEU A 235 -11.22 -15.20 -8.16
C LEU A 235 -12.75 -15.14 -8.17
N GLY A 236 -13.42 -16.22 -8.59
CA GLY A 236 -14.85 -16.26 -8.81
C GLY A 236 -15.30 -15.51 -10.07
N ARG A 237 -16.58 -15.68 -10.42
CA ARG A 237 -17.20 -15.11 -11.64
C ARG A 237 -17.58 -13.65 -11.53
N VAL A 238 -17.93 -13.23 -10.32
CA VAL A 238 -18.49 -11.90 -10.07
C VAL A 238 -17.35 -10.95 -9.76
N VAL A 239 -17.18 -9.93 -10.60
CA VAL A 239 -16.27 -8.83 -10.32
C VAL A 239 -16.83 -8.04 -9.14
N PRO A 240 -16.06 -7.84 -8.05
CA PRO A 240 -16.53 -7.07 -6.91
C PRO A 240 -16.81 -5.61 -7.28
N GLU A 241 -17.68 -4.95 -6.52
CA GLU A 241 -18.05 -3.55 -6.75
C GLU A 241 -16.84 -2.60 -6.68
N GLN A 242 -16.77 -1.65 -7.62
CA GLN A 242 -15.68 -0.70 -7.68
C GLN A 242 -15.59 0.16 -6.40
N GLY A 243 -14.38 0.35 -5.89
CA GLY A 243 -14.13 1.13 -4.67
C GLY A 243 -14.09 0.31 -3.38
N THR A 244 -14.59 -0.93 -3.40
CA THR A 244 -14.53 -1.84 -2.24
C THR A 244 -13.12 -2.38 -1.97
N ALA A 245 -12.86 -2.83 -0.73
CA ALA A 245 -11.63 -3.54 -0.38
C ALA A 245 -11.48 -4.85 -1.18
N GLN A 246 -12.58 -5.56 -1.39
CA GLN A 246 -12.62 -6.79 -2.19
C GLN A 246 -12.18 -6.54 -3.64
N HIS A 247 -12.64 -5.45 -4.27
CA HIS A 247 -12.20 -5.09 -5.62
C HIS A 247 -10.70 -4.78 -5.69
N LYS A 248 -10.14 -4.14 -4.65
CA LYS A 248 -8.69 -3.88 -4.59
C LYS A 248 -7.89 -5.17 -4.51
N HIS A 249 -8.30 -6.13 -3.67
CA HIS A 249 -7.64 -7.42 -3.56
C HIS A 249 -7.83 -8.28 -4.83
N TRP A 250 -9.02 -8.27 -5.42
CA TRP A 250 -9.30 -8.91 -6.70
C TRP A 250 -8.38 -8.38 -7.80
N LYS A 251 -8.25 -7.05 -7.93
CA LYS A 251 -7.31 -6.42 -8.88
C LYS A 251 -5.85 -6.78 -8.60
N ALA A 252 -5.45 -6.87 -7.33
CA ALA A 252 -4.09 -7.26 -6.95
C ALA A 252 -3.80 -8.71 -7.36
N ALA A 253 -4.76 -9.62 -7.18
CA ALA A 253 -4.63 -11.02 -7.55
C ALA A 253 -4.70 -11.27 -9.07
N GLN A 254 -5.31 -10.35 -9.84
CA GLN A 254 -5.31 -10.40 -11.31
C GLN A 254 -4.02 -9.91 -11.96
N LYS A 255 -3.37 -8.91 -11.39
CA LYS A 255 -2.22 -8.28 -12.03
C LYS A 255 -1.03 -9.26 -12.04
N PRO A 256 -0.45 -9.58 -13.22
CA PRO A 256 0.88 -10.15 -13.22
C PRO A 256 1.83 -9.14 -12.56
N PRO A 257 2.72 -9.55 -11.64
CA PRO A 257 3.68 -8.63 -11.08
C PRO A 257 4.52 -8.05 -12.22
N ARG A 258 4.68 -6.72 -12.22
CA ARG A 258 5.52 -6.03 -13.21
C ARG A 258 6.95 -6.56 -13.05
N SER A 259 7.50 -7.08 -14.15
CA SER A 259 8.92 -7.40 -14.34
C SER A 259 9.78 -6.16 -14.15
#